data_AF-A0A4Z0G8Y0-F1
#
_entry.id   AF-A0A4Z0G8Y0-F1
#
_cell.length_a   1.000
_cell.length_b   1.000
_cell.length_c   1.000
_cell.angle_alpha   90.00
_cell.angle_beta   90.00
_cell.angle_gamma   90.00
#
_symmetry.space_group_name_H-M   'P 1'
#
loop_
_entity.id
_entity.type
_entity.pdbx_description
1 polymer ?
#
loop_
_entity_poly.entity_id
_entity_poly.type
_entity_poly.pdbx_seq_one_letter_code
_entity_poly.pdbx_strand_id
1 'polypeptide(L)'
;MSMLTVFYADWEMECCGKPFSVGDEVTWTVMRVDPADPLRPVSADAVTGELYEFTGHGGGARRGERLDRAGRVRRIRVVAQGFLAPGPGEPASHPVPDEFWLRPVDTCPKWFKRDVDGVQPPRRGCAYRRHETGVLVELETPAGS
;
A
#
# COMPACT_ATOMS: atom_id res chain seq x y z
N MET A 1 -19.62 -14.43 -1.80
CA MET A 1 -18.33 -13.79 -2.10
C MET A 1 -18.20 -12.57 -1.21
N SER A 2 -17.01 -12.30 -0.71
CA SER A 2 -16.70 -11.10 0.06
C SER A 2 -15.61 -10.30 -0.66
N MET A 3 -15.64 -8.99 -0.53
CA MET A 3 -14.55 -8.13 -0.99
C MET A 3 -13.72 -7.72 0.21
N LEU A 4 -12.41 -7.85 0.08
CA LEU A 4 -11.44 -7.26 1.00
C LEU A 4 -10.41 -6.46 0.22
N THR A 5 -9.70 -5.60 0.93
CA THR A 5 -8.64 -4.77 0.36
C THR A 5 -7.29 -5.21 0.92
N VAL A 6 -6.30 -5.43 0.06
CA VAL A 6 -4.92 -5.73 0.44
C VAL A 6 -4.01 -4.60 -0.02
N PHE A 7 -3.25 -4.01 0.90
CA PHE A 7 -2.10 -3.18 0.58
C PHE A 7 -0.86 -4.07 0.40
N TYR A 8 -0.23 -3.97 -0.76
CA TYR A 8 1.02 -4.65 -1.08
C TYR A 8 2.11 -3.58 -1.24
N ALA A 9 3.03 -3.50 -0.28
CA ALA A 9 4.05 -2.46 -0.25
C ALA A 9 5.04 -2.57 -1.42
N ASP A 10 5.57 -1.42 -1.84
CA ASP A 10 6.59 -1.31 -2.88
C ASP A 10 7.79 -2.21 -2.61
N TRP A 11 8.39 -2.14 -1.42
CA TRP A 11 9.60 -2.89 -1.06
C TRP A 11 9.36 -4.42 -1.00
N GLU A 12 8.16 -4.85 -0.59
CA GLU A 12 7.75 -6.26 -0.66
C GLU A 12 7.74 -6.71 -2.13
N MET A 13 7.16 -5.88 -3.00
CA MET A 13 7.04 -6.17 -4.43
C MET A 13 8.39 -6.11 -5.15
N GLU A 14 9.20 -5.07 -4.90
CA GLU A 14 10.49 -4.83 -5.53
C GLU A 14 11.53 -5.89 -5.15
N CYS A 15 11.58 -6.29 -3.88
CA CYS A 15 12.55 -7.27 -3.40
C CYS A 15 12.28 -8.68 -3.96
N CYS A 16 11.15 -9.28 -3.57
CA CYS A 16 10.85 -10.69 -3.89
C CYS A 16 9.48 -10.89 -4.55
N GLY A 17 8.63 -9.87 -4.58
CA GLY A 17 7.29 -9.99 -5.15
C GLY A 17 7.29 -10.32 -6.63
N LYS A 18 6.20 -10.97 -7.05
CA LYS A 18 5.91 -11.27 -8.45
C LYS A 18 4.73 -10.39 -8.87
N PRO A 19 4.85 -9.60 -9.96
CA PRO A 19 3.72 -8.88 -10.53
C PRO A 19 2.53 -9.79 -10.77
N PHE A 20 1.34 -9.26 -10.51
CA PHE A 20 0.06 -9.90 -10.75
C PHE A 20 -0.85 -8.91 -11.49
N SER A 21 -1.88 -9.42 -12.14
CA SER A 21 -2.82 -8.64 -12.94
C SER A 21 -4.25 -8.82 -12.45
N VAL A 22 -5.13 -7.90 -12.86
CA VAL A 22 -6.57 -8.07 -12.70
C VAL A 22 -7.00 -9.36 -13.37
N GLY A 23 -7.77 -10.17 -12.64
CA GLY A 23 -8.20 -11.50 -13.06
C GLY A 23 -7.37 -12.65 -12.49
N ASP A 24 -6.15 -12.40 -12.00
CA ASP A 24 -5.31 -13.46 -11.42
C ASP A 24 -5.93 -14.02 -10.13
N GLU A 25 -5.71 -15.32 -9.91
CA GLU A 25 -5.96 -15.96 -8.62
C GLU A 25 -4.67 -15.96 -7.80
N VAL A 26 -4.78 -15.50 -6.55
CA VAL A 26 -3.64 -15.34 -5.65
C VAL A 26 -3.96 -15.94 -4.30
N THR A 27 -2.91 -16.38 -3.61
CA THR A 27 -2.94 -16.76 -2.20
C THR A 27 -1.84 -15.99 -1.49
N TRP A 28 -2.23 -15.17 -0.53
CA TRP A 28 -1.32 -14.29 0.19
C TRP A 28 -1.46 -14.46 1.69
N THR A 29 -0.33 -14.45 2.38
CA THR A 29 -0.30 -14.25 3.83
C THR A 29 -0.38 -12.75 4.10
N VAL A 30 -1.38 -12.35 4.86
CA VAL A 30 -1.70 -10.95 5.16
C VAL A 30 -1.90 -10.73 6.66
N MET A 31 -1.86 -9.47 7.08
CA MET A 31 -2.23 -9.04 8.43
C MET A 31 -3.33 -8.00 8.37
N ARG A 32 -4.31 -8.07 9.27
CA ARG A 32 -5.37 -7.06 9.33
C ARG A 32 -4.80 -5.73 9.80
N VAL A 33 -5.17 -4.64 9.14
CA VAL A 33 -4.81 -3.27 9.54
C VAL A 33 -5.93 -2.70 10.39
N ASP A 34 -5.59 -2.18 11.57
CA ASP A 34 -6.55 -1.48 12.41
C ASP A 34 -6.97 -0.16 11.73
N PRO A 35 -8.27 0.10 11.49
CA PRO A 35 -8.72 1.36 10.91
C PRO A 35 -8.33 2.60 11.72
N ALA A 36 -8.05 2.46 13.01
CA ALA A 36 -7.57 3.51 13.89
C ALA A 36 -6.03 3.71 13.86
N ASP A 37 -5.28 2.89 13.12
CA ASP A 37 -3.82 3.03 12.98
C ASP A 37 -3.48 4.37 12.27
N PRO A 38 -2.79 5.30 12.96
CA PRO A 38 -2.39 6.58 12.35
C PRO A 38 -1.36 6.42 11.23
N LEU A 39 -0.69 5.26 11.12
CA LEU A 39 0.29 4.96 10.09
C LEU A 39 -0.28 4.15 8.92
N ARG A 40 -1.61 3.99 8.85
CA ARG A 40 -2.28 3.23 7.78
C ARG A 40 -1.77 3.62 6.37
N PRO A 41 -1.63 2.67 5.45
CA PRO A 41 -0.98 2.91 4.16
C PRO A 41 -1.86 3.69 3.16
N VAL A 42 -3.15 3.80 3.41
CA VAL A 42 -4.14 4.50 2.59
C VAL A 42 -5.26 5.06 3.46
N SER A 43 -6.02 6.01 2.93
CA SER A 43 -7.19 6.55 3.59
C SER A 43 -8.37 5.55 3.62
N ALA A 44 -9.29 5.68 4.59
CA ALA A 44 -10.41 4.75 4.78
C ALA A 44 -11.39 4.76 3.61
N ASP A 45 -11.57 5.90 2.94
CA ASP A 45 -12.42 6.05 1.74
C ASP A 45 -11.89 5.27 0.53
N ALA A 46 -10.60 4.89 0.53
CA ALA A 46 -10.00 4.08 -0.53
C ALA A 46 -10.26 2.57 -0.36
N VAL A 47 -10.74 2.14 0.82
CA VAL A 47 -10.84 0.74 1.23
C VAL A 47 -12.25 0.21 0.96
N THR A 48 -12.33 -0.97 0.35
CA THR A 48 -13.57 -1.75 0.25
C THR A 48 -13.52 -2.93 1.22
N GLY A 49 -14.46 -2.97 2.16
CA GLY A 49 -14.49 -3.99 3.21
C GLY A 49 -13.37 -3.78 4.22
N GLU A 50 -12.68 -4.86 4.56
CA GLU A 50 -11.57 -4.87 5.52
C GLU A 50 -10.23 -4.57 4.83
N LEU A 51 -9.34 -3.84 5.51
CA LEU A 51 -7.98 -3.58 5.03
C LEU A 51 -7.00 -4.59 5.64
N TYR A 52 -6.19 -5.17 4.77
CA TYR A 52 -5.08 -6.04 5.11
C TYR A 52 -3.78 -5.52 4.50
N GLU A 53 -2.65 -5.88 5.09
CA GLU A 53 -1.31 -5.64 4.55
C GLU A 53 -0.67 -6.98 4.20
N PHE A 54 -0.12 -7.11 2.99
CA PHE A 54 0.66 -8.26 2.57
C PHE A 54 1.92 -8.39 3.44
N THR A 55 2.23 -9.61 3.88
CA THR A 55 3.42 -9.89 4.72
C THR A 55 4.21 -11.08 4.18
N GLY A 56 5.08 -10.82 3.21
CA GLY A 56 5.97 -11.81 2.62
C GLY A 56 7.25 -11.97 3.43
N HIS A 57 7.87 -10.84 3.80
CA HIS A 57 9.13 -10.83 4.54
C HIS A 57 8.97 -10.90 6.07
N GLY A 58 7.73 -10.99 6.58
CA GLY A 58 7.45 -11.08 8.02
C GLY A 58 7.86 -9.84 8.83
N GLY A 59 8.17 -8.73 8.15
CA GLY A 59 8.87 -7.57 8.70
C GLY A 59 8.16 -6.23 8.44
N GLY A 60 6.83 -6.22 8.34
CA GLY A 60 6.10 -4.97 8.50
C GLY A 60 6.29 -4.42 9.92
N ALA A 61 6.26 -3.10 10.09
CA ALA A 61 6.30 -2.47 11.42
C ALA A 61 5.11 -2.87 12.32
N ARG A 62 4.07 -3.48 11.72
CA ARG A 62 2.83 -3.87 12.37
C ARG A 62 2.92 -5.25 12.99
N ARG A 63 2.38 -5.37 14.20
CA ARG A 63 2.13 -6.65 14.89
C ARG A 63 0.67 -7.03 14.69
N GLY A 64 0.41 -8.28 14.34
CA GLY A 64 -0.96 -8.78 14.14
C GLY A 64 -0.97 -10.28 13.83
N GLU A 65 -2.18 -10.84 13.81
CA GLU A 65 -2.40 -12.21 13.35
C GLU A 65 -2.12 -12.31 11.84
N ARG A 66 -1.35 -13.34 11.46
CA ARG A 66 -1.07 -13.66 10.06
C ARG A 66 -2.15 -14.61 9.56
N LEU A 67 -2.80 -14.23 8.47
CA LEU A 67 -3.92 -14.94 7.88
C LEU A 67 -3.60 -15.23 6.42
N ASP A 68 -3.88 -16.45 5.98
CA ASP A 68 -3.84 -16.76 4.55
C ASP A 68 -5.17 -16.38 3.91
N ARG A 69 -5.10 -15.62 2.81
CA ARG A 69 -6.23 -15.15 2.02
C ARG A 69 -6.01 -15.52 0.57
N ALA A 70 -6.91 -16.36 0.06
CA ALA A 70 -6.98 -16.71 -1.34
C ALA A 70 -8.16 -16.00 -2.01
N GLY A 71 -7.95 -15.52 -3.24
CA GLY A 71 -9.01 -14.85 -3.98
C GLY A 71 -8.59 -14.41 -5.37
N ARG A 72 -9.54 -13.79 -6.06
CA ARG A 72 -9.33 -13.24 -7.40
C ARG A 72 -9.10 -11.74 -7.33
N VAL A 73 -8.06 -11.27 -8.01
CA VAL A 73 -7.76 -9.84 -8.13
C VAL A 73 -8.83 -9.17 -8.99
N ARG A 74 -9.54 -8.20 -8.42
CA ARG A 74 -10.61 -7.45 -9.13
C ARG A 74 -10.20 -6.06 -9.54
N ARG A 75 -9.34 -5.41 -8.75
CA ARG A 75 -8.85 -4.06 -9.05
C ARG A 75 -7.49 -3.83 -8.44
N ILE A 76 -6.62 -3.11 -9.16
CA ILE A 76 -5.30 -2.71 -8.68
C ILE A 76 -5.20 -1.18 -8.83
N ARG A 77 -4.73 -0.52 -7.77
CA ARG A 77 -4.41 0.91 -7.77
C ARG A 77 -3.02 1.11 -7.21
N VAL A 78 -2.13 1.75 -7.96
CA VAL A 78 -0.85 2.23 -7.41
C VAL A 78 -1.15 3.35 -6.42
N VAL A 79 -0.58 3.21 -5.23
CA VAL A 79 -0.68 4.19 -4.15
C VAL A 79 0.55 5.08 -4.21
N ALA A 80 0.34 6.39 -4.23
CA ALA A 80 1.38 7.36 -3.98
C ALA A 80 1.07 8.14 -2.69
N GLN A 81 2.11 8.46 -1.92
CA GLN A 81 2.04 9.20 -0.66
C GLN A 81 2.98 10.40 -0.70
N GLY A 82 2.54 11.53 -0.17
CA GLY A 82 3.37 12.72 0.04
C GLY A 82 4.23 12.58 1.29
N PHE A 83 5.49 12.98 1.22
CA PHE A 83 6.42 12.98 2.35
C PHE A 83 7.09 14.33 2.48
N LEU A 84 7.27 14.76 3.72
CA LEU A 84 8.11 15.90 4.06
C LEU A 84 9.46 15.36 4.53
N ALA A 85 10.52 16.00 4.06
CA ALA A 85 11.87 15.72 4.52
C ALA A 85 11.98 15.97 6.03
N PRO A 86 12.82 15.20 6.74
CA PRO A 86 13.00 15.36 8.17
C PRO A 86 13.42 16.79 8.53
N GLY A 87 12.84 17.32 9.60
CA GLY A 87 13.34 18.53 10.23
C GLY A 87 14.72 18.33 10.87
N PRO A 88 15.39 19.39 11.33
CA PRO A 88 16.65 19.27 12.06
C PRO A 88 16.52 18.32 13.27
N GLY A 89 17.31 17.24 13.28
CA GLY A 89 17.30 16.24 14.36
C GLY A 89 16.32 15.08 14.16
N GLU A 90 15.52 15.07 13.10
CA GLU A 90 14.63 13.96 12.80
C GLU A 90 15.33 12.90 11.93
N PRO A 91 15.16 11.60 12.25
CA PRO A 91 15.93 10.55 11.58
C PRO A 91 15.36 10.15 10.21
N ALA A 92 14.11 10.51 9.90
CA ALA A 92 13.42 10.03 8.71
C ALA A 92 12.37 11.03 8.22
N SER A 93 12.10 10.98 6.91
CA SER A 93 10.97 11.67 6.30
C SER A 93 9.66 11.20 6.90
N HIS A 94 8.71 12.10 7.04
CA HIS A 94 7.39 11.80 7.61
C HIS A 94 6.30 11.87 6.52
N PRO A 95 5.36 10.91 6.50
CA PRO A 95 4.23 10.98 5.59
C PRO A 95 3.38 12.20 5.93
N VAL A 96 2.86 12.86 4.90
CA VAL A 96 1.86 13.91 5.08
C VAL A 96 0.50 13.23 5.28
N PRO A 97 -0.16 13.42 6.44
CA PRO A 97 -1.44 12.79 6.70
C PRO A 97 -2.47 13.07 5.60
N ASP A 98 -3.21 12.04 5.22
CA ASP A 98 -4.28 12.07 4.22
C ASP A 98 -3.86 12.56 2.80
N GLU A 99 -2.55 12.58 2.50
CA GLU A 99 -2.04 12.97 1.19
C GLU A 99 -1.71 11.75 0.32
N PHE A 100 -2.76 11.08 -0.15
CA PHE A 100 -2.67 9.89 -0.99
C PHE A 100 -3.22 10.15 -2.40
N TRP A 101 -2.62 9.49 -3.40
CA TRP A 101 -3.16 9.42 -4.75
C TRP A 101 -3.26 7.97 -5.19
N LEU A 102 -4.33 7.67 -5.92
CA LEU A 102 -4.61 6.35 -6.44
C LEU A 102 -4.64 6.39 -7.96
N ARG A 103 -3.79 5.59 -8.59
CA ARG A 103 -3.76 5.46 -10.05
C ARG A 103 -4.15 4.03 -10.44
N PRO A 104 -5.26 3.82 -11.17
CA PRO A 104 -5.65 2.49 -11.60
C PRO A 104 -4.61 1.90 -12.56
N VAL A 105 -4.37 0.59 -12.44
CA VAL A 105 -3.55 -0.21 -13.35
C VAL A 105 -4.16 -1.60 -13.50
N ASP A 106 -3.92 -2.24 -14.64
CA ASP A 106 -4.36 -3.62 -14.87
C ASP A 106 -3.33 -4.65 -14.40
N THR A 107 -2.06 -4.25 -14.28
CA THR A 107 -0.95 -5.08 -13.80
C THR A 107 -0.15 -4.31 -12.74
N CYS A 108 0.14 -4.98 -11.62
CA CYS A 108 0.99 -4.43 -10.58
C CYS A 108 2.41 -4.20 -11.12
N PRO A 109 2.99 -3.00 -10.97
CA PRO A 109 4.38 -2.79 -11.37
C PRO A 109 5.31 -3.61 -10.47
N LYS A 110 6.45 -4.02 -11.04
CA LYS A 110 7.55 -4.58 -10.26
C LYS A 110 8.36 -3.49 -9.55
N TRP A 111 8.50 -2.32 -10.18
CA TRP A 111 9.33 -1.21 -9.74
C TRP A 111 8.49 0.07 -9.63
N PHE A 112 8.56 0.72 -8.47
CA PHE A 112 7.75 1.86 -8.10
C PHE A 112 8.56 3.15 -8.22
N LYS A 113 7.87 4.24 -8.57
CA LYS A 113 8.52 5.54 -8.77
C LYS A 113 8.78 6.21 -7.43
N ARG A 114 10.06 6.52 -7.18
CA ARG A 114 10.43 7.36 -6.03
C ARG A 114 10.06 8.83 -6.25
N ASP A 115 10.27 9.44 -7.40
CA ASP A 115 9.92 10.87 -7.57
C ASP A 115 8.75 11.01 -8.55
N VAL A 116 7.53 10.84 -8.03
CA VAL A 116 6.29 11.06 -8.78
C VAL A 116 6.19 12.55 -9.10
N ASP A 117 6.01 12.87 -10.38
CA ASP A 117 5.95 14.24 -10.92
C ASP A 117 7.25 15.06 -10.77
N GLY A 118 8.39 14.42 -10.49
CA GLY A 118 9.70 15.07 -10.39
C GLY A 118 9.90 15.87 -9.09
N VAL A 119 10.84 16.83 -9.12
CA VAL A 119 11.14 17.68 -7.96
C VAL A 119 9.97 18.63 -7.68
N GLN A 120 9.36 18.47 -6.52
CA GLN A 120 8.24 19.30 -6.09
C GLN A 120 8.74 20.53 -5.31
N PRO A 121 8.00 21.66 -5.35
CA PRO A 121 8.33 22.82 -4.52
C PRO A 121 8.23 22.46 -3.03
N PRO A 122 9.08 23.07 -2.18
CA PRO A 122 9.03 22.83 -0.75
C PRO A 122 7.67 23.24 -0.18
N ARG A 123 7.20 22.50 0.82
CA ARG A 123 5.95 22.79 1.54
C ARG A 123 6.28 23.08 2.98
N ARG A 124 5.71 24.17 3.51
CA ARG A 124 5.96 24.63 4.89
C ARG A 124 7.46 24.81 5.21
N GLY A 125 8.26 25.16 4.21
CA GLY A 125 9.71 25.31 4.34
C GLY A 125 10.51 24.01 4.28
N CYS A 126 9.86 22.85 4.24
CA CYS A 126 10.52 21.55 4.12
C CYS A 126 10.51 21.04 2.68
N ALA A 127 11.56 20.31 2.28
CA ALA A 127 11.54 19.60 1.01
C ALA A 127 10.39 18.57 1.01
N TYR A 128 9.67 18.48 -0.11
CA TYR A 128 8.51 17.61 -0.25
C TYR A 128 8.74 16.67 -1.43
N ARG A 129 8.31 15.41 -1.27
CA ARG A 129 8.39 14.38 -2.31
C ARG A 129 7.11 13.58 -2.34
N ARG A 130 6.80 13.02 -3.51
CA ARG A 130 5.71 12.06 -3.67
C ARG A 130 6.30 10.74 -4.16
N HIS A 131 6.11 9.68 -3.38
CA HIS A 131 6.63 8.34 -3.65
C HIS A 131 5.47 7.39 -3.94
N GLU A 132 5.58 6.53 -4.96
CA GLU A 132 4.71 5.36 -5.07
C GLU A 132 5.14 4.36 -4.00
N THR A 133 4.25 4.03 -3.06
CA THR A 133 4.56 3.23 -1.86
C THR A 133 4.03 1.80 -1.92
N GLY A 134 3.33 1.45 -2.99
CA GLY A 134 2.79 0.10 -3.20
C GLY A 134 1.54 0.10 -4.05
N VAL A 135 0.76 -0.98 -3.95
CA VAL A 135 -0.55 -1.10 -4.58
C VAL A 135 -1.64 -1.44 -3.58
N LEU A 136 -2.82 -0.92 -3.84
CA LEU A 136 -4.07 -1.32 -3.21
C LEU A 136 -4.79 -2.31 -4.14
N VAL A 137 -5.13 -3.47 -3.60
CA VAL A 137 -5.75 -4.57 -4.34
C VAL A 137 -7.12 -4.87 -3.76
N GLU A 138 -8.16 -4.79 -4.59
CA GLU A 138 -9.45 -5.37 -4.23
C GLU A 138 -9.43 -6.85 -4.58
N LEU A 139 -9.59 -7.69 -3.57
CA LEU A 139 -9.57 -9.14 -3.67
C LEU A 139 -10.96 -9.69 -3.39
N GLU A 140 -11.51 -10.43 -4.35
CA GLU A 140 -12.74 -11.17 -4.15
C GLU A 140 -12.42 -12.55 -3.57
N THR A 141 -12.98 -12.86 -2.41
CA THR A 141 -12.77 -14.12 -1.71
C THR A 141 -14.06 -14.95 -1.61
N PRO A 142 -13.96 -16.28 -1.49
CA PRO A 142 -15.08 -17.12 -1.10
C PRO A 142 -15.67 -16.67 0.25
N ALA A 143 -16.99 -16.73 0.40
CA ALA A 143 -17.63 -16.34 1.66
C ALA A 143 -17.15 -17.21 2.83
N GLY A 144 -16.82 -16.58 3.97
CA GLY A 144 -16.45 -17.28 5.22
C GLY A 144 -14.97 -17.64 5.39
N SER A 145 -14.05 -16.93 4.72
CA SER A 145 -12.59 -17.10 4.84
C SER A 145 -11.94 -16.24 5.93
#